data_AF-A0ABD3C8W0-F1
#
_entry.id   AF-A0ABD3C8W0-F1
#
_cell.length_a   1.000
_cell.length_b   1.000
_cell.length_c   1.000
_cell.angle_alpha   90.00
_cell.angle_beta   90.00
_cell.angle_gamma   90.00
#
_symmetry.space_group_name_H-M   'P 1'
#
loop_
_entity.id
_entity.type
_entity.pdbx_description
1 polymer ?
#
loop_
_entity_poly.entity_id
_entity_poly.type
_entity_poly.pdbx_seq_one_letter_code
_entity_poly.pdbx_strand_id
1 'polypeptide(L)'
;MSALKMNLRELKRLNLEEIINRFRYYSTKSLDLKKLRPMILKRIEERSKEYPVKGMLPVAHDVLQARTALYDGVSTLIHNIPVWSCKFCPEVFIGESGHLIQTCHGYHRHAKNKVHTWVKGNINDVIVPVETFHLQKMFQNVVKHHERFDHDRVPAIVELCLQAGADSENHITLTPDNLENNTVNPEILSEDDLRSVAIRTLRAWEAVRSGVHKLLFVYPARVCKHCSEVHVGPSGHEARMCGVFKYDTWRGAHFWEKAKVDDLVPPKVVWIRRRQDPPVLVDKGREYYGRAPVVVDLCSKGGALVPSKYFCSMKMDGLTMPS
;
A
#
# COMPACT_ATOMS: atom_id res chain seq x y z
N MET A 1 7.98 39.11 -14.52
CA MET A 1 8.76 38.66 -13.35
C MET A 1 8.25 39.39 -12.11
N SER A 2 8.31 38.73 -10.94
CA SER A 2 7.80 39.15 -9.63
C SER A 2 6.30 38.93 -9.37
N ALA A 3 5.94 37.71 -8.94
CA ALA A 3 4.73 37.47 -8.17
C ALA A 3 5.09 37.55 -6.68
N LEU A 4 4.53 38.55 -5.99
CA LEU A 4 4.65 38.74 -4.56
C LEU A 4 4.18 37.50 -3.80
N LYS A 5 5.08 36.98 -2.95
CA LYS A 5 4.76 36.01 -1.89
C LYS A 5 3.85 36.68 -0.85
N MET A 6 2.63 36.18 -0.68
CA MET A 6 1.84 36.44 0.52
C MET A 6 1.92 35.25 1.49
N ASN A 7 1.90 35.56 2.78
CA ASN A 7 2.21 34.65 3.87
C ASN A 7 0.97 33.81 4.27
N LEU A 8 1.16 32.53 4.60
CA LEU A 8 0.11 31.55 4.91
C LEU A 8 -0.81 31.93 6.09
N ARG A 9 -0.43 32.94 6.89
CA ARG A 9 -1.23 33.47 8.00
C ARG A 9 -2.36 34.41 7.55
N GLU A 10 -2.24 35.07 6.39
CA GLU A 10 -3.29 35.98 5.89
C GLU A 10 -4.44 35.24 5.20
N LEU A 11 -4.17 34.08 4.59
CA LEU A 11 -5.19 33.20 3.99
C LEU A 11 -6.15 32.57 5.01
N LYS A 12 -5.78 32.53 6.29
CA LYS A 12 -6.59 31.91 7.37
C LYS A 12 -7.66 32.83 7.97
N ARG A 13 -7.71 34.10 7.58
CA ARG A 13 -8.73 35.08 8.06
C ARG A 13 -9.79 35.42 7.02
N LEU A 14 -9.68 34.91 5.80
CA LEU A 14 -10.58 35.26 4.71
C LEU A 14 -11.68 34.20 4.60
N ASN A 15 -12.92 34.68 4.56
CA ASN A 15 -14.11 33.84 4.38
C ASN A 15 -14.00 33.09 3.04
N LEU A 16 -14.63 31.91 2.90
CA LEU A 16 -14.51 31.10 1.67
C LEU A 16 -14.91 31.89 0.41
N GLU A 17 -15.77 32.88 0.57
CA GLU A 17 -16.20 33.84 -0.45
C GLU A 17 -15.08 34.83 -0.90
N GLU A 18 -14.18 35.24 0.00
CA GLU A 18 -13.08 36.16 -0.32
C GLU A 18 -11.92 35.47 -1.06
N ILE A 19 -11.71 34.17 -0.81
CA ILE A 19 -10.69 33.39 -1.52
C ILE A 19 -11.10 33.18 -2.99
N ILE A 20 -12.40 32.96 -3.24
CA ILE A 20 -12.95 32.80 -4.60
C ILE A 20 -12.85 34.12 -5.40
N ASN A 21 -13.00 35.27 -4.73
CA ASN A 21 -12.93 36.60 -5.37
C ASN A 21 -11.51 37.05 -5.76
N ARG A 22 -10.45 36.42 -5.25
CA ARG A 22 -9.05 36.84 -5.52
C ARG A 22 -8.36 36.09 -6.65
N PHE A 23 -8.92 35.00 -7.15
CA PHE A 23 -8.47 34.41 -8.41
C PHE A 23 -9.15 35.15 -9.55
N ARG A 24 -8.42 36.09 -10.18
CA ARG A 24 -8.82 36.69 -11.45
C ARG A 24 -8.80 35.63 -12.55
N TYR A 25 -9.79 34.76 -12.55
CA TYR A 25 -10.24 34.10 -13.75
C TYR A 25 -10.94 35.17 -14.59
N TYR A 26 -10.47 35.35 -15.83
CA TYR A 26 -11.17 36.16 -16.80
C TYR A 26 -12.60 35.62 -16.94
N SER A 27 -13.56 36.33 -16.34
CA SER A 27 -15.00 36.30 -16.55
C SER A 27 -15.67 34.94 -16.82
N THR A 28 -16.32 34.38 -15.82
CA THR A 28 -17.65 33.76 -15.98
C THR A 28 -18.47 34.02 -14.71
N LYS A 29 -19.78 34.29 -14.87
CA LYS A 29 -20.75 34.46 -13.77
C LYS A 29 -20.56 33.38 -12.70
N SER A 30 -20.72 33.74 -11.42
CA SER A 30 -20.67 32.75 -10.32
C SER A 30 -21.63 31.59 -10.63
N LEU A 31 -21.07 30.37 -10.63
CA LEU A 31 -21.84 29.16 -10.87
C LEU A 31 -22.82 28.98 -9.71
N ASP A 32 -24.12 29.01 -10.00
CA ASP A 32 -25.16 28.77 -9.00
C ASP A 32 -25.16 27.28 -8.59
N LEU A 33 -24.41 26.98 -7.53
CA LEU A 33 -24.29 25.63 -6.98
C LEU A 33 -25.64 25.04 -6.56
N LYS A 34 -26.64 25.87 -6.23
CA LYS A 34 -27.99 25.37 -5.91
C LYS A 34 -28.67 24.77 -7.14
N LYS A 35 -28.44 25.33 -8.33
CA LYS A 35 -28.94 24.79 -9.61
C LYS A 35 -28.13 23.59 -10.10
N LEU A 36 -26.82 23.58 -9.87
CA LEU A 36 -25.94 22.48 -10.31
C LEU A 36 -26.02 21.24 -9.42
N ARG A 37 -26.23 21.41 -8.10
CA ARG A 37 -26.31 20.31 -7.14
C ARG A 37 -27.30 19.20 -7.55
N PRO A 38 -28.56 19.47 -7.93
CA PRO A 38 -29.47 18.42 -8.38
C PRO A 38 -28.99 17.72 -9.65
N MET A 39 -28.37 18.44 -10.60
CA MET A 39 -27.81 17.84 -11.82
C MET A 39 -26.62 16.92 -11.53
N ILE A 40 -25.74 17.31 -10.59
CA ILE A 40 -24.59 16.51 -10.16
C ILE A 40 -25.07 15.24 -9.44
N LEU A 41 -26.02 15.37 -8.51
CA LEU A 41 -26.60 14.23 -7.79
C LEU A 41 -27.26 13.24 -8.76
N LYS A 42 -28.06 13.75 -9.71
CA LYS A 42 -28.67 12.93 -10.76
C LYS A 42 -27.62 12.18 -11.58
N ARG A 43 -26.53 12.85 -11.97
CA ARG A 43 -25.42 12.22 -12.71
C ARG A 43 -24.70 11.15 -11.90
N ILE A 44 -24.50 11.36 -10.60
CA ILE A 44 -23.90 10.34 -9.71
C ILE A 44 -24.83 9.14 -9.58
N GLU A 45 -26.12 9.38 -9.39
CA GLU A 45 -27.14 8.33 -9.32
C GLU A 45 -27.19 7.52 -10.62
N GLU A 46 -27.20 8.18 -11.78
CA GLU A 46 -27.14 7.51 -13.09
C GLU A 46 -25.88 6.66 -13.23
N ARG A 47 -24.70 7.20 -12.91
CA ARG A 47 -23.45 6.43 -12.92
C ARG A 47 -23.48 5.25 -11.96
N SER A 48 -24.10 5.38 -10.80
CA SER A 48 -24.17 4.31 -9.80
C SER A 48 -24.90 3.07 -10.31
N LYS A 49 -25.83 3.23 -11.26
CA LYS A 49 -26.59 2.13 -11.88
C LYS A 49 -25.72 1.24 -12.79
N GLU A 50 -24.58 1.76 -13.25
CA GLU A 50 -23.63 1.01 -14.09
C GLU A 50 -22.66 0.14 -13.27
N TYR A 51 -22.72 0.22 -11.94
CA TYR A 51 -21.84 -0.51 -11.02
C TYR A 51 -22.58 -1.69 -10.37
N PRO A 52 -21.91 -2.84 -10.18
CA PRO A 52 -20.56 -3.14 -10.63
C PRO A 52 -20.46 -3.34 -12.15
N VAL A 53 -19.33 -2.94 -12.74
CA VAL A 53 -19.04 -3.17 -14.16
C VAL A 53 -18.77 -4.65 -14.39
N LYS A 54 -19.75 -5.38 -14.94
CA LYS A 54 -19.72 -6.86 -15.10
C LYS A 54 -18.42 -7.39 -15.73
N GLY A 55 -17.83 -6.67 -16.68
CA GLY A 55 -16.56 -7.08 -17.31
C GLY A 55 -15.34 -7.09 -16.39
N MET A 56 -15.41 -6.46 -15.22
CA MET A 56 -14.34 -6.45 -14.22
C MET A 56 -14.47 -7.55 -13.18
N LEU A 57 -15.61 -8.24 -13.11
CA LEU A 57 -15.84 -9.32 -12.15
C LEU A 57 -14.78 -10.44 -12.23
N PRO A 58 -14.40 -10.95 -13.42
CA PRO A 58 -13.33 -11.96 -13.51
C PRO A 58 -11.99 -11.44 -12.99
N VAL A 59 -11.66 -10.17 -13.26
CA VAL A 59 -10.43 -9.54 -12.75
C VAL A 59 -10.44 -9.47 -11.23
N ALA A 60 -11.59 -9.17 -10.62
CA ALA A 60 -11.74 -9.13 -9.17
C ALA A 60 -11.51 -10.51 -8.53
N HIS A 61 -12.09 -11.58 -9.11
CA HIS A 61 -11.84 -12.95 -8.66
C HIS A 61 -10.38 -13.38 -8.83
N ASP A 62 -9.77 -13.09 -9.98
CA ASP A 62 -8.36 -13.38 -10.23
C ASP A 62 -7.45 -12.71 -9.19
N VAL A 63 -7.75 -11.45 -8.83
CA VAL A 63 -7.01 -10.72 -7.78
C VAL A 63 -7.17 -11.39 -6.42
N LEU A 64 -8.37 -11.80 -6.04
CA LEU A 64 -8.62 -12.44 -4.75
C LEU A 64 -7.95 -13.82 -4.67
N GLN A 65 -8.03 -14.62 -5.73
CA GLN A 65 -7.35 -15.92 -5.80
C GLN A 65 -5.83 -15.75 -5.75
N ALA A 66 -5.28 -14.81 -6.51
CA ALA A 66 -3.85 -14.50 -6.48
C ALA A 66 -3.42 -13.97 -5.10
N ARG A 67 -4.27 -13.20 -4.42
CA ARG A 67 -4.01 -12.74 -3.05
C ARG A 67 -3.91 -13.92 -2.09
N THR A 68 -4.83 -14.88 -2.12
CA THR A 68 -4.74 -16.08 -1.27
C THR A 68 -3.44 -16.84 -1.53
N ALA A 69 -3.14 -17.14 -2.80
CA ALA A 69 -1.90 -17.85 -3.16
C ALA A 69 -0.62 -17.09 -2.74
N LEU A 70 -0.65 -15.75 -2.77
CA LEU A 70 0.45 -14.91 -2.31
C LEU A 70 0.65 -15.04 -0.79
N TYR A 71 -0.41 -14.95 0.00
CA TYR A 71 -0.32 -15.05 1.47
C TYR A 71 0.12 -16.45 1.90
N ASP A 72 -0.46 -17.51 1.33
CA ASP A 72 -0.07 -18.89 1.60
C ASP A 72 1.41 -19.10 1.26
N GLY A 73 1.81 -18.68 0.06
CA GLY A 73 3.18 -18.82 -0.41
C GLY A 73 4.20 -18.04 0.41
N VAL A 74 3.88 -16.81 0.82
CA VAL A 74 4.75 -16.05 1.74
C VAL A 74 4.82 -16.74 3.10
N SER A 75 3.69 -17.18 3.66
CA SER A 75 3.65 -17.91 4.92
C SER A 75 4.57 -19.13 4.88
N THR A 76 4.51 -19.95 3.83
CA THR A 76 5.39 -21.11 3.67
C THR A 76 6.88 -20.71 3.54
N LEU A 77 7.18 -19.66 2.77
CA LEU A 77 8.57 -19.24 2.54
C LEU A 77 9.24 -18.68 3.80
N ILE A 78 8.54 -17.91 4.63
CA ILE A 78 9.13 -17.34 5.86
C ILE A 78 9.48 -18.40 6.92
N HIS A 79 8.89 -19.59 6.84
CA HIS A 79 9.26 -20.72 7.70
C HIS A 79 10.60 -21.35 7.29
N ASN A 80 10.96 -21.27 6.01
CA ASN A 80 12.16 -21.91 5.44
C ASN A 80 13.30 -20.91 5.17
N ILE A 81 12.99 -19.62 5.04
CA ILE A 81 13.96 -18.56 4.71
C ILE A 81 13.97 -17.54 5.85
N PRO A 82 15.12 -17.26 6.48
CA PRO A 82 15.19 -16.31 7.58
C PRO A 82 14.83 -14.88 7.14
N VAL A 83 13.74 -14.36 7.70
CA VAL A 83 13.29 -12.98 7.54
C VAL A 83 13.41 -12.26 8.88
N TRP A 84 14.01 -11.08 8.86
CA TRP A 84 14.25 -10.23 10.02
C TRP A 84 13.51 -8.91 9.85
N SER A 85 12.79 -8.47 10.88
CA SER A 85 12.20 -7.13 10.95
C SER A 85 12.85 -6.32 12.08
N CYS A 86 12.97 -5.02 11.88
CA CYS A 86 13.52 -4.14 12.90
C CYS A 86 12.46 -3.84 13.96
N LYS A 87 12.80 -4.00 15.24
CA LYS A 87 11.90 -3.72 16.38
C LYS A 87 11.39 -2.27 16.43
N PHE A 88 12.11 -1.33 15.81
CA PHE A 88 11.88 0.11 16.00
C PHE A 88 11.51 0.87 14.73
N CYS A 89 11.65 0.25 13.56
CA CYS A 89 11.30 0.89 12.29
C CYS A 89 10.84 -0.14 11.27
N PRO A 90 10.20 0.28 10.16
CA PRO A 90 9.66 -0.65 9.19
C PRO A 90 10.70 -1.39 8.32
N GLU A 91 12.00 -1.34 8.62
CA GLU A 91 13.03 -2.04 7.84
C GLU A 91 12.90 -3.56 8.00
N VAL A 92 13.07 -4.28 6.89
CA VAL A 92 13.08 -5.75 6.84
C VAL A 92 14.31 -6.19 6.07
N PHE A 93 14.87 -7.33 6.43
CA PHE A 93 15.98 -7.94 5.74
C PHE A 93 15.81 -9.45 5.66
N ILE A 94 16.24 -10.05 4.57
CA ILE A 94 16.18 -11.50 4.37
C ILE A 94 17.62 -12.01 4.28
N GLY A 95 17.99 -12.99 5.10
CA GLY A 95 19.35 -13.52 5.15
C GLY A 95 19.67 -14.16 6.49
N GLU A 96 20.80 -14.87 6.58
CA GLU A 96 21.20 -15.60 7.80
C GLU A 96 21.18 -14.72 9.07
N SER A 97 21.57 -13.46 8.92
CA SER A 97 21.47 -12.44 9.97
C SER A 97 21.08 -11.08 9.37
N GLY A 98 20.61 -10.17 10.21
CA GLY A 98 20.29 -8.80 9.79
C GLY A 98 21.52 -7.98 9.40
N HIS A 99 21.33 -6.95 8.56
CA HIS A 99 22.43 -6.08 8.13
C HIS A 99 22.88 -5.09 9.21
N LEU A 100 24.08 -4.54 9.03
CA LEU A 100 24.68 -3.51 9.90
C LEU A 100 24.63 -2.10 9.31
N ILE A 101 23.92 -1.90 8.19
CA ILE A 101 23.67 -0.58 7.63
C ILE A 101 22.93 0.30 8.65
N GLN A 102 23.51 1.46 8.95
CA GLN A 102 22.99 2.42 9.91
C GLN A 102 21.88 3.28 9.30
N THR A 103 20.70 2.69 9.07
CA THR A 103 19.48 3.38 8.59
C THR A 103 18.36 3.43 9.63
N CYS A 104 18.54 2.85 10.81
CA CYS A 104 17.48 2.82 11.81
C CYS A 104 17.24 4.22 12.39
N HIS A 105 15.97 4.61 12.42
CA HIS A 105 15.53 5.89 13.01
C HIS A 105 15.06 5.74 14.48
N GLY A 106 14.96 4.52 14.99
CA GLY A 106 14.41 4.25 16.32
C GLY A 106 12.91 4.57 16.43
N TYR A 107 12.32 4.23 17.58
CA TYR A 107 10.87 4.29 17.82
C TYR A 107 10.27 5.69 17.61
N HIS A 108 10.99 6.74 17.99
CA HIS A 108 10.54 8.13 17.86
C HIS A 108 11.16 8.90 16.68
N ARG A 109 11.90 8.23 15.78
CA ARG A 109 12.61 8.86 14.65
C ARG A 109 13.62 9.97 15.02
N HIS A 110 13.94 10.15 16.30
CA HIS A 110 14.89 11.17 16.78
C HIS A 110 16.35 10.74 16.65
N ALA A 111 16.62 9.45 16.85
CA ALA A 111 17.96 8.90 16.65
C ALA A 111 18.18 8.69 15.16
N LYS A 112 19.28 9.22 14.62
CA LYS A 112 19.66 8.99 13.22
C LYS A 112 20.85 8.05 13.18
N ASN A 113 20.91 7.24 12.12
CA ASN A 113 22.06 6.41 11.79
C ASN A 113 22.43 5.39 12.88
N LYS A 114 21.44 4.65 13.38
CA LYS A 114 21.70 3.48 14.25
C LYS A 114 21.65 2.19 13.44
N VAL A 115 22.37 1.18 13.91
CA VAL A 115 22.13 -0.21 13.50
C VAL A 115 20.75 -0.65 13.96
N HIS A 116 20.18 -1.61 13.24
CA HIS A 116 18.85 -2.14 13.54
C HIS A 116 18.91 -3.20 14.65
N THR A 117 17.86 -3.25 15.46
CA THR A 117 17.65 -4.35 16.40
C THR A 117 16.67 -5.32 15.77
N TRP A 118 17.20 -6.45 15.31
CA TRP A 118 16.47 -7.43 14.52
C TRP A 118 15.69 -8.40 15.41
N VAL A 119 14.47 -8.68 15.00
CA VAL A 119 13.62 -9.76 15.53
C VAL A 119 13.14 -10.62 14.36
N LYS A 120 12.65 -11.83 14.64
CA LYS A 120 12.07 -12.68 13.60
C LYS A 120 10.88 -11.95 12.96
N GLY A 121 10.92 -11.81 11.64
CA GLY A 121 9.85 -11.17 10.87
C GLY A 121 8.63 -12.07 10.72
N ASN A 122 7.47 -11.45 10.53
CA ASN A 122 6.20 -12.13 10.28
C ASN A 122 5.65 -11.84 8.87
N ILE A 123 4.46 -12.36 8.55
CA ILE A 123 3.84 -12.15 7.25
C ILE A 123 3.51 -10.68 6.96
N ASN A 124 3.07 -9.90 7.96
CA ASN A 124 2.74 -8.49 7.82
C ASN A 124 3.99 -7.60 7.61
N ASP A 125 5.16 -8.10 8.02
CA ASP A 125 6.43 -7.47 7.68
C ASP A 125 6.79 -7.61 6.21
N VAL A 126 6.33 -8.67 5.54
CA VAL A 126 6.59 -8.95 4.12
C VAL A 126 5.48 -8.38 3.24
N ILE A 127 4.21 -8.67 3.56
CA ILE A 127 3.02 -8.13 2.89
C ILE A 127 2.43 -7.06 3.78
N VAL A 128 2.59 -5.79 3.39
CA VAL A 128 2.10 -4.66 4.19
C VAL A 128 0.57 -4.65 4.18
N PRO A 129 -0.11 -4.81 5.34
CA PRO A 129 -1.56 -4.73 5.40
C PRO A 129 -2.00 -3.29 5.15
N VAL A 130 -2.94 -3.11 4.21
CA VAL A 130 -3.62 -1.84 3.95
C VAL A 130 -5.10 -2.07 4.13
N GLU A 131 -5.70 -1.33 5.05
CA GLU A 131 -7.11 -1.43 5.37
C GLU A 131 -7.89 -0.21 4.87
N THR A 132 -9.20 -0.38 4.77
CA THR A 132 -10.15 0.66 4.44
C THR A 132 -11.52 0.36 5.07
N PHE A 133 -12.41 1.34 5.08
CA PHE A 133 -13.80 1.11 5.49
C PHE A 133 -14.54 0.29 4.45
N HIS A 134 -15.29 -0.71 4.91
CA HIS A 134 -16.21 -1.44 4.07
C HIS A 134 -17.40 -0.56 3.67
N LEU A 135 -17.70 -0.53 2.36
CA LEU A 135 -18.84 0.20 1.81
C LEU A 135 -19.89 -0.77 1.27
N GLN A 136 -21.17 -0.41 1.40
CA GLN A 136 -22.24 -1.20 0.78
C GLN A 136 -22.27 -1.00 -0.74
N LYS A 137 -21.99 0.23 -1.19
CA LYS A 137 -21.98 0.60 -2.62
C LYS A 137 -20.89 1.63 -2.90
N MET A 138 -20.30 1.55 -4.09
CA MET A 138 -19.26 2.45 -4.58
C MET A 138 -19.66 3.93 -4.51
N PHE A 139 -20.93 4.23 -4.78
CA PHE A 139 -21.49 5.56 -4.66
C PHE A 139 -22.53 5.57 -3.54
N GLN A 140 -22.06 5.88 -2.34
CA GLN A 140 -22.89 6.04 -1.15
C GLN A 140 -22.53 7.32 -0.39
N ASN A 141 -23.25 7.58 0.70
CA ASN A 141 -22.94 8.71 1.58
C ASN A 141 -21.53 8.57 2.16
N VAL A 142 -20.87 9.71 2.35
CA VAL A 142 -19.51 9.76 2.91
C VAL A 142 -19.56 9.34 4.38
N VAL A 143 -18.72 8.38 4.75
CA VAL A 143 -18.55 7.94 6.15
C VAL A 143 -18.05 9.11 6.98
N LYS A 144 -18.85 9.55 7.94
CA LYS A 144 -18.52 10.66 8.83
C LYS A 144 -17.65 10.18 9.99
N HIS A 145 -17.04 11.14 10.68
CA HIS A 145 -16.18 10.81 11.82
C HIS A 145 -16.88 10.06 12.97
N HIS A 146 -18.13 10.38 13.27
CA HIS A 146 -18.85 9.69 14.34
C HIS A 146 -19.27 8.28 13.94
N GLU A 147 -19.52 8.05 12.64
CA GLU A 147 -19.92 6.75 12.08
C GLU A 147 -18.73 5.77 11.94
N ARG A 148 -17.49 6.20 12.21
CA ARG A 148 -16.28 5.40 11.94
C ARG A 148 -16.22 4.05 12.66
N PHE A 149 -16.98 3.88 13.73
CA PHE A 149 -17.06 2.62 14.47
C PHE A 149 -18.27 1.76 14.07
N ASP A 150 -19.17 2.33 13.24
CA ASP A 150 -20.33 1.64 12.69
C ASP A 150 -19.99 0.93 11.37
N HIS A 151 -18.77 1.13 10.87
CA HIS A 151 -18.24 0.53 9.64
C HIS A 151 -17.08 -0.39 9.94
N ASP A 152 -17.15 -1.61 9.40
CA ASP A 152 -16.06 -2.56 9.46
C ASP A 152 -14.84 -2.08 8.67
N ARG A 153 -13.66 -2.54 9.12
CA ARG A 153 -12.38 -2.34 8.44
C ARG A 153 -12.00 -3.62 7.73
N VAL A 154 -11.72 -3.53 6.44
CA VAL A 154 -11.35 -4.68 5.60
C VAL A 154 -10.11 -4.35 4.79
N PRO A 155 -9.34 -5.34 4.29
CA PRO A 155 -8.20 -5.07 3.42
C PRO A 155 -8.63 -4.30 2.16
N ALA A 156 -7.90 -3.25 1.78
CA ALA A 156 -8.25 -2.36 0.68
C ALA A 156 -8.34 -3.09 -0.68
N ILE A 157 -7.53 -4.14 -0.88
CA ILE A 157 -7.62 -5.00 -2.06
C ILE A 157 -8.95 -5.77 -2.08
N VAL A 158 -9.38 -6.28 -0.91
CA VAL A 158 -10.64 -7.01 -0.79
C VAL A 158 -11.81 -6.07 -1.05
N GLU A 159 -11.83 -4.89 -0.42
CA GLU A 159 -12.86 -3.89 -0.68
C GLU A 159 -12.93 -3.50 -2.16
N LEU A 160 -11.78 -3.29 -2.82
CA LEU A 160 -11.75 -2.98 -4.26
C LEU A 160 -12.40 -4.08 -5.11
N CYS A 161 -12.16 -5.35 -4.77
CA CYS A 161 -12.78 -6.48 -5.46
C CYS A 161 -14.27 -6.63 -5.13
N LEU A 162 -14.69 -6.41 -3.89
CA LEU A 162 -16.11 -6.42 -3.49
C LEU A 162 -16.90 -5.34 -4.25
N GLN A 163 -16.34 -4.12 -4.34
CA GLN A 163 -16.96 -3.05 -5.14
C GLN A 163 -16.97 -3.35 -6.64
N ALA A 164 -16.10 -4.27 -7.09
CA ALA A 164 -16.12 -4.81 -8.44
C ALA A 164 -17.13 -5.95 -8.66
N GLY A 165 -17.88 -6.33 -7.62
CA GLY A 165 -18.94 -7.32 -7.66
C GLY A 165 -18.52 -8.73 -7.25
N ALA A 166 -17.29 -8.91 -6.73
CA ALA A 166 -16.89 -10.21 -6.19
C ALA A 166 -17.66 -10.51 -4.89
N ASP A 167 -18.00 -11.78 -4.69
CA ASP A 167 -18.79 -12.21 -3.52
C ASP A 167 -17.97 -12.17 -2.22
N SER A 168 -18.66 -11.86 -1.12
CA SER A 168 -18.09 -11.69 0.22
C SER A 168 -17.73 -13.01 0.92
N GLU A 169 -18.38 -14.11 0.55
CA GLU A 169 -18.53 -15.30 1.42
C GLU A 169 -17.21 -16.02 1.78
N ASN A 170 -16.13 -15.83 1.03
CA ASN A 170 -14.84 -16.49 1.30
C ASN A 170 -13.66 -15.55 1.58
N HIS A 171 -13.81 -14.24 1.41
CA HIS A 171 -12.65 -13.33 1.36
C HIS A 171 -12.57 -12.30 2.48
N ILE A 172 -13.66 -12.05 3.20
CA ILE A 172 -13.68 -11.17 4.38
C ILE A 172 -13.08 -11.90 5.61
N THR A 173 -13.24 -13.23 5.67
CA THR A 173 -12.82 -14.07 6.81
C THR A 173 -11.36 -14.53 6.77
N LEU A 174 -10.65 -14.29 5.65
CA LEU A 174 -9.21 -14.56 5.50
C LEU A 174 -8.37 -13.37 6.02
N THR A 175 -8.66 -12.92 7.23
CA THR A 175 -7.71 -12.15 8.02
C THR A 175 -6.52 -13.06 8.36
N PRO A 176 -5.28 -12.53 8.40
CA PRO A 176 -4.08 -13.32 8.70
C PRO A 176 -4.21 -14.16 9.98
N ASP A 177 -4.96 -13.65 10.97
CA ASP A 177 -5.19 -14.29 12.27
C ASP A 177 -5.87 -15.67 12.18
N ASN A 178 -6.65 -15.96 11.12
CA ASN A 178 -7.32 -17.26 10.96
C ASN A 178 -6.47 -18.32 10.22
N LEU A 179 -5.33 -17.94 9.64
CA LEU A 179 -4.39 -18.88 9.01
C LEU A 179 -3.39 -19.47 10.03
N GLU A 180 -3.42 -19.03 11.29
CA GLU A 180 -2.52 -19.52 12.34
C GLU A 180 -3.01 -20.83 12.99
N ASN A 181 -4.23 -21.32 12.70
CA ASN A 181 -4.81 -22.48 13.39
C ASN A 181 -4.68 -23.83 12.66
N ASN A 182 -4.03 -23.89 11.50
CA ASN A 182 -3.66 -25.16 10.86
C ASN A 182 -2.15 -25.36 10.99
N THR A 183 -1.70 -25.60 12.22
CA THR A 183 -0.34 -26.08 12.53
C THR A 183 -0.12 -27.46 11.91
N VAL A 184 0.24 -27.47 10.62
CA VAL A 184 1.05 -28.54 10.04
C VAL A 184 2.45 -28.31 10.60
N ASN A 185 3.09 -29.35 11.15
CA ASN A 185 4.50 -29.28 11.54
C ASN A 185 5.29 -28.63 10.41
N PRO A 186 6.18 -27.65 10.67
CA PRO A 186 7.00 -27.05 9.63
C PRO A 186 8.00 -28.10 9.13
N GLU A 187 7.57 -28.92 8.18
CA GLU A 187 8.44 -29.79 7.41
C GLU A 187 9.40 -28.89 6.62
N ILE A 188 10.70 -29.11 6.83
CA ILE A 188 11.74 -28.49 6.02
C ILE A 188 11.49 -28.93 4.59
N LEU A 189 11.18 -27.97 3.72
CA LEU A 189 10.90 -28.25 2.33
C LEU A 189 12.16 -28.71 1.61
N SER A 190 11.99 -29.62 0.64
CA SER A 190 13.05 -29.88 -0.33
C SER A 190 13.36 -28.61 -1.13
N GLU A 191 14.56 -28.51 -1.71
CA GLU A 191 14.93 -27.35 -2.53
C GLU A 191 13.99 -27.16 -3.73
N ASP A 192 13.50 -28.25 -4.32
CA ASP A 192 12.60 -28.20 -5.47
C ASP A 192 11.18 -27.78 -5.06
N ASP A 193 10.68 -28.23 -3.90
CA ASP A 193 9.38 -27.78 -3.38
C ASP A 193 9.43 -26.30 -2.98
N LEU A 194 10.51 -25.88 -2.30
CA LEU A 194 10.74 -24.48 -1.94
C LEU A 194 10.78 -23.59 -3.19
N ARG A 195 11.47 -24.05 -4.25
CA ARG A 195 11.52 -23.38 -5.55
C ARG A 195 10.14 -23.29 -6.20
N SER A 196 9.36 -24.37 -6.17
CA SER A 196 7.99 -24.40 -6.71
C SER A 196 7.08 -23.39 -6.00
N VAL A 197 7.13 -23.35 -4.66
CA VAL A 197 6.41 -22.36 -3.84
C VAL A 197 6.85 -20.95 -4.23
N ALA A 198 8.16 -20.69 -4.26
CA ALA A 198 8.70 -19.38 -4.61
C ALA A 198 8.24 -18.87 -6.00
N ILE A 199 8.23 -19.75 -7.01
CA ILE A 199 7.76 -19.40 -8.36
C ILE A 199 6.27 -19.03 -8.35
N ARG A 200 5.44 -19.82 -7.68
CA ARG A 200 3.99 -19.56 -7.56
C ARG A 200 3.72 -18.27 -6.80
N THR A 201 4.42 -18.04 -5.69
CA THR A 201 4.31 -16.81 -4.88
C THR A 201 4.68 -15.57 -5.69
N LEU A 202 5.78 -15.62 -6.46
CA LEU A 202 6.20 -14.49 -7.28
C LEU A 202 5.20 -14.18 -8.40
N ARG A 203 4.63 -15.21 -9.04
CA ARG A 203 3.55 -15.04 -10.03
C ARG A 203 2.29 -14.44 -9.39
N ALA A 204 1.93 -14.88 -8.19
CA ALA A 204 0.80 -14.36 -7.44
C ALA A 204 0.99 -12.88 -7.07
N TRP A 205 2.19 -12.49 -6.62
CA TRP A 205 2.56 -11.09 -6.38
C TRP A 205 2.36 -10.20 -7.62
N GLU A 206 2.83 -10.67 -8.77
CA GLU A 206 2.67 -9.98 -10.06
C GLU A 206 1.20 -9.87 -10.48
N ALA A 207 0.44 -10.96 -10.33
CA ALA A 207 -0.98 -11.02 -10.67
C ALA A 207 -1.82 -10.07 -9.81
N VAL A 208 -1.60 -10.04 -8.48
CA VAL A 208 -2.28 -9.10 -7.57
C VAL A 208 -2.04 -7.66 -8.01
N ARG A 209 -0.77 -7.28 -8.22
CA ARG A 209 -0.43 -5.89 -8.58
C ARG A 209 -1.01 -5.49 -9.94
N SER A 210 -0.94 -6.39 -10.92
CA SER A 210 -1.51 -6.18 -12.26
C SER A 210 -3.04 -6.06 -12.23
N GLY A 211 -3.72 -6.94 -11.50
CA GLY A 211 -5.17 -6.93 -11.39
C GLY A 211 -5.69 -5.71 -10.61
N VAL A 212 -5.03 -5.33 -9.51
CA VAL A 212 -5.34 -4.07 -8.79
C VAL A 212 -5.16 -2.87 -9.71
N HIS A 213 -4.12 -2.84 -10.54
CA HIS A 213 -3.94 -1.78 -11.54
C HIS A 213 -5.12 -1.69 -12.50
N LYS A 214 -5.59 -2.83 -13.03
CA LYS A 214 -6.76 -2.89 -13.93
C LYS A 214 -8.03 -2.41 -13.24
N LEU A 215 -8.28 -2.84 -12.00
CA LEU A 215 -9.45 -2.42 -11.22
C LEU A 215 -9.43 -0.91 -10.93
N LEU A 216 -8.27 -0.32 -10.60
CA LEU A 216 -8.14 1.12 -10.34
C LEU A 216 -8.38 2.02 -11.57
N PHE A 217 -8.45 1.47 -12.79
CA PHE A 217 -8.91 2.21 -13.96
C PHE A 217 -10.42 2.41 -13.98
N VAL A 218 -11.18 1.50 -13.36
CA VAL A 218 -12.65 1.49 -13.39
C VAL A 218 -13.22 1.95 -12.05
N TYR A 219 -12.68 1.45 -10.94
CA TYR A 219 -13.16 1.71 -9.60
C TYR A 219 -12.29 2.77 -8.93
N PRO A 220 -12.84 3.95 -8.58
CA PRO A 220 -12.08 5.00 -7.95
C PRO A 220 -11.67 4.60 -6.53
N ALA A 221 -10.44 4.93 -6.17
CA ALA A 221 -9.94 4.86 -4.80
C ALA A 221 -9.12 6.11 -4.48
N ARG A 222 -9.06 6.45 -3.20
CA ARG A 222 -8.37 7.60 -2.64
C ARG A 222 -7.35 7.16 -1.61
N VAL A 223 -6.26 7.91 -1.54
CA VAL A 223 -5.24 7.76 -0.50
C VAL A 223 -4.98 9.11 0.15
N CYS A 224 -4.78 9.14 1.45
CA CYS A 224 -4.34 10.34 2.14
C CYS A 224 -2.84 10.53 1.92
N LYS A 225 -2.47 11.68 1.35
CA LYS A 225 -1.07 12.06 1.06
C LYS A 225 -0.12 11.96 2.28
N HIS A 226 -0.65 12.14 3.48
CA HIS A 226 0.16 12.34 4.68
C HIS A 226 0.20 11.15 5.62
N CYS A 227 -0.85 10.33 5.67
CA CYS A 227 -0.95 9.21 6.61
C CYS A 227 -1.23 7.87 5.95
N SER A 228 -1.21 7.80 4.61
CA SER A 228 -1.42 6.57 3.83
C SER A 228 -2.75 5.85 4.08
N GLU A 229 -3.74 6.54 4.68
CA GLU A 229 -5.10 6.03 4.81
C GLU A 229 -5.71 5.84 3.42
N VAL A 230 -6.33 4.69 3.15
CA VAL A 230 -6.93 4.37 1.86
C VAL A 230 -8.45 4.32 1.99
N HIS A 231 -9.14 4.81 0.97
CA HIS A 231 -10.58 4.71 0.82
C HIS A 231 -10.94 4.24 -0.59
N VAL A 232 -11.60 3.09 -0.72
CA VAL A 232 -12.13 2.61 -2.01
C VAL A 232 -13.45 3.32 -2.26
N GLY A 233 -13.42 4.40 -3.04
CA GLY A 233 -14.56 5.24 -3.33
C GLY A 233 -14.16 6.55 -4.00
N PRO A 234 -15.13 7.32 -4.55
CA PRO A 234 -14.85 8.52 -5.33
C PRO A 234 -14.33 9.71 -4.52
N SER A 235 -14.68 9.84 -3.24
CA SER A 235 -14.47 11.10 -2.48
C SER A 235 -13.58 10.98 -1.25
N GLY A 236 -13.33 9.78 -0.73
CA GLY A 236 -12.71 9.61 0.58
C GLY A 236 -13.72 9.78 1.73
N HIS A 237 -13.36 9.33 2.93
CA HIS A 237 -14.19 9.51 4.12
C HIS A 237 -13.87 10.82 4.87
N GLU A 238 -14.77 11.22 5.77
CA GLU A 238 -14.64 12.40 6.62
C GLU A 238 -14.18 12.06 8.05
N ALA A 239 -13.84 10.79 8.32
CA ALA A 239 -13.27 10.42 9.61
C ALA A 239 -11.97 11.17 9.91
N ARG A 240 -11.94 11.88 11.04
CA ARG A 240 -10.82 12.71 11.49
C ARG A 240 -9.74 11.90 12.20
N MET A 241 -9.09 10.99 11.46
CA MET A 241 -8.08 10.07 12.01
C MET A 241 -6.68 10.30 11.44
N CYS A 242 -6.47 11.35 10.63
CA CYS A 242 -5.15 11.72 10.17
C CYS A 242 -4.28 12.24 11.33
N GLY A 243 -3.34 11.42 11.79
CA GLY A 243 -2.46 11.76 12.92
C GLY A 243 -1.56 12.99 12.69
N VAL A 244 -1.26 13.32 11.43
CA VAL A 244 -0.39 14.45 11.06
C VAL A 244 -1.01 15.79 11.43
N PHE A 245 -2.33 15.93 11.28
CA PHE A 245 -3.03 17.20 11.51
C PHE A 245 -3.89 17.22 12.76
N LYS A 246 -3.62 16.33 13.73
CA LYS A 246 -4.43 16.19 14.94
C LYS A 246 -4.53 17.49 15.74
N TYR A 247 -3.43 18.26 15.80
CA TYR A 247 -3.33 19.53 16.53
C TYR A 247 -3.36 20.77 15.63
N ASP A 248 -3.51 20.57 14.33
CA ASP A 248 -3.59 21.64 13.34
C ASP A 248 -5.05 22.08 13.10
N THR A 249 -5.21 23.17 12.35
CA THR A 249 -6.53 23.70 11.94
C THR A 249 -7.39 22.69 11.18
N TRP A 250 -6.78 21.67 10.59
CA TRP A 250 -7.45 20.62 9.84
C TRP A 250 -8.06 19.53 10.73
N ARG A 251 -7.81 19.56 12.05
CA ARG A 251 -8.43 18.70 13.07
C ARG A 251 -8.47 17.22 12.69
N GLY A 252 -7.37 16.71 12.15
CA GLY A 252 -7.23 15.31 11.74
C GLY A 252 -7.95 14.92 10.44
N ALA A 253 -8.40 15.88 9.62
CA ALA A 253 -8.93 15.58 8.28
C ALA A 253 -7.86 15.04 7.33
N HIS A 254 -8.29 14.28 6.33
CA HIS A 254 -7.42 13.69 5.32
C HIS A 254 -7.25 14.60 4.10
N PHE A 255 -6.08 14.53 3.47
CA PHE A 255 -5.81 15.15 2.18
C PHE A 255 -5.85 14.08 1.10
N TRP A 256 -7.02 13.88 0.50
CA TRP A 256 -7.29 12.80 -0.46
C TRP A 256 -6.68 13.08 -1.84
N GLU A 257 -5.86 12.15 -2.32
CA GLU A 257 -5.36 12.08 -3.69
C GLU A 257 -5.87 10.80 -4.36
N LYS A 258 -5.75 10.70 -5.69
CA LYS A 258 -6.10 9.46 -6.41
C LYS A 258 -5.12 8.35 -6.01
N ALA A 259 -5.64 7.21 -5.54
CA ALA A 259 -4.82 6.06 -5.19
C ALA A 259 -4.22 5.38 -6.43
N LYS A 260 -3.03 4.82 -6.25
CA LYS A 260 -2.26 4.02 -7.20
C LYS A 260 -2.09 2.61 -6.64
N VAL A 261 -1.51 1.72 -7.46
CA VAL A 261 -1.26 0.33 -7.06
C VAL A 261 -0.45 0.24 -5.77
N ASP A 262 0.58 1.08 -5.61
CA ASP A 262 1.45 1.07 -4.42
C ASP A 262 0.75 1.53 -3.15
N ASP A 263 -0.37 2.23 -3.26
CA ASP A 263 -1.14 2.65 -2.08
C ASP A 263 -1.97 1.50 -1.52
N LEU A 264 -2.43 0.57 -2.37
CA LEU A 264 -3.21 -0.61 -1.98
C LEU A 264 -2.33 -1.86 -1.79
N VAL A 265 -1.22 -1.94 -2.53
CA VAL A 265 -0.25 -3.04 -2.49
C VAL A 265 1.16 -2.46 -2.34
N PRO A 266 1.54 -1.96 -1.14
CA PRO A 266 2.82 -1.27 -0.98
C PRO A 266 4.01 -2.20 -1.25
N PRO A 267 4.92 -1.84 -2.18
CA PRO A 267 6.16 -2.58 -2.37
C PRO A 267 7.13 -2.18 -1.26
N LYS A 268 7.23 -2.98 -0.20
CA LYS A 268 8.21 -2.75 0.87
C LYS A 268 9.62 -3.05 0.35
N VAL A 269 10.38 -2.00 0.03
CA VAL A 269 11.69 -2.13 -0.62
C VAL A 269 12.81 -2.33 0.41
N VAL A 270 13.47 -3.48 0.34
CA VAL A 270 14.56 -3.91 1.23
C VAL A 270 15.91 -3.91 0.54
N TRP A 271 16.99 -3.90 1.32
CA TRP A 271 18.34 -4.18 0.82
C TRP A 271 18.47 -5.65 0.45
N ILE A 272 19.11 -5.94 -0.67
CA ILE A 272 19.40 -7.31 -1.08
C ILE A 272 20.91 -7.57 -1.03
N ARG A 273 21.28 -8.78 -0.62
CA ARG A 273 22.65 -9.29 -0.71
C ARG A 273 22.79 -10.08 -2.00
N ARG A 274 23.63 -9.61 -2.93
CA ARG A 274 23.99 -10.36 -4.14
C ARG A 274 25.09 -11.36 -3.82
N ARG A 275 25.38 -12.27 -4.75
CA ARG A 275 26.43 -13.30 -4.56
C ARG A 275 27.81 -12.67 -4.32
N GLN A 276 28.09 -11.55 -4.97
CA GLN A 276 29.34 -10.79 -4.87
C GLN A 276 29.43 -9.87 -3.64
N ASP A 277 28.32 -9.65 -2.93
CA ASP A 277 28.28 -8.76 -1.77
C ASP A 277 28.76 -9.49 -0.50
N PRO A 278 29.33 -8.77 0.48
CA PRO A 278 29.78 -9.37 1.73
C PRO A 278 28.62 -10.11 2.45
N PRO A 279 28.91 -11.15 3.26
CA PRO A 279 27.89 -11.90 4.00
C PRO A 279 26.97 -11.01 4.84
N VAL A 280 27.54 -9.95 5.43
CA VAL A 280 26.80 -8.93 6.19
C VAL A 280 26.97 -7.58 5.51
N LEU A 281 25.84 -6.95 5.15
CA LEU A 281 25.85 -5.64 4.49
C LEU A 281 26.16 -4.52 5.51
N VAL A 282 27.06 -3.61 5.12
CA VAL A 282 27.55 -2.49 5.95
C VAL A 282 27.46 -1.17 5.19
N ASP A 283 27.62 -0.04 5.89
CA ASP A 283 27.44 1.28 5.29
C ASP A 283 28.36 1.58 4.10
N LYS A 284 29.61 1.10 4.12
CA LYS A 284 30.61 1.33 3.05
C LYS A 284 30.10 0.90 1.66
N GLY A 285 29.25 -0.13 1.58
CA GLY A 285 28.73 -0.68 0.33
C GLY A 285 27.31 -0.23 -0.05
N ARG A 286 26.69 0.67 0.73
CA ARG A 286 25.26 1.04 0.58
C ARG A 286 24.90 1.50 -0.84
N GLU A 287 25.81 2.21 -1.50
CA GLU A 287 25.62 2.70 -2.87
C GLU A 287 25.76 1.61 -3.94
N TYR A 288 26.36 0.47 -3.60
CA TYR A 288 26.59 -0.66 -4.51
C TYR A 288 25.52 -1.74 -4.38
N TYR A 289 24.93 -1.90 -3.19
CA TYR A 289 23.91 -2.92 -2.96
C TYR A 289 22.63 -2.66 -3.74
N GLY A 290 22.00 -3.76 -4.14
CA GLY A 290 20.70 -3.75 -4.78
C GLY A 290 19.58 -3.50 -3.77
N ARG A 291 18.40 -3.16 -4.32
CA ARG A 291 17.15 -3.07 -3.58
C ARG A 291 16.01 -3.71 -4.37
N ALA A 292 15.08 -4.34 -3.66
CA ALA A 292 13.91 -4.97 -4.27
C ALA A 292 12.72 -4.95 -3.31
N PRO A 293 11.47 -5.10 -3.80
CA PRO A 293 10.37 -5.45 -2.93
C PRO A 293 10.69 -6.74 -2.17
N VAL A 294 10.40 -6.76 -0.86
CA VAL A 294 10.69 -7.89 0.04
C VAL A 294 10.13 -9.22 -0.47
N VAL A 295 8.92 -9.22 -1.06
CA VAL A 295 8.31 -10.42 -1.65
C VAL A 295 9.15 -10.95 -2.81
N VAL A 296 9.72 -10.06 -3.63
CA VAL A 296 10.56 -10.44 -4.79
C VAL A 296 11.89 -11.03 -4.33
N ASP A 297 12.54 -10.42 -3.33
CA ASP A 297 13.78 -10.94 -2.75
C ASP A 297 13.56 -12.28 -2.03
N LEU A 298 12.44 -12.41 -1.30
CA LEU A 298 12.04 -13.67 -0.64
C LEU A 298 11.88 -14.80 -1.67
N CYS A 299 11.14 -14.56 -2.75
CA CYS A 299 10.96 -15.56 -3.80
C CYS A 299 12.28 -15.87 -4.53
N SER A 300 13.12 -14.85 -4.77
CA SER A 300 14.44 -15.06 -5.37
C SER A 300 15.31 -15.98 -4.52
N LYS A 301 15.30 -15.81 -3.19
CA LYS A 301 16.04 -16.65 -2.24
C LYS A 301 15.44 -18.05 -2.10
N GLY A 302 14.13 -18.18 -2.34
CA GLY A 302 13.48 -19.48 -2.51
C GLY A 302 13.79 -20.16 -3.85
N GLY A 303 14.56 -19.53 -4.75
CA GLY A 303 14.98 -20.12 -6.03
C GLY A 303 14.14 -19.72 -7.24
N ALA A 304 13.19 -18.79 -7.10
CA ALA A 304 12.44 -18.27 -8.24
C ALA A 304 13.30 -17.35 -9.12
N LEU A 305 13.16 -17.49 -10.44
CA LEU A 305 13.76 -16.54 -11.38
C LEU A 305 12.98 -15.23 -11.36
N VAL A 306 13.69 -14.14 -11.07
CA VAL A 306 13.09 -12.81 -10.98
C VAL A 306 12.88 -12.20 -12.38
N PRO A 307 11.73 -11.56 -12.65
CA PRO A 307 11.53 -10.82 -13.90
C PRO A 307 12.53 -9.66 -14.11
N SER A 308 12.92 -9.43 -15.35
CA SER A 308 13.95 -8.44 -15.73
C SER A 308 13.67 -7.01 -15.29
N LYS A 309 12.39 -6.64 -15.13
CA LYS A 309 11.98 -5.31 -14.63
C LYS A 309 12.54 -4.96 -13.24
N TYR A 310 12.93 -5.96 -12.44
CA TYR A 310 13.54 -5.76 -11.13
C TYR A 310 15.08 -5.70 -11.19
N PHE A 311 15.72 -6.11 -12.30
CA PHE A 311 17.18 -6.26 -12.36
C PHE A 311 17.93 -4.95 -12.12
N CYS A 312 17.40 -3.83 -12.62
CA CYS A 312 18.03 -2.53 -12.42
C CYS A 312 18.04 -2.12 -10.94
N SER A 313 16.94 -2.31 -10.21
CA SER A 313 16.90 -1.97 -8.78
C SER A 313 17.73 -2.96 -7.97
N MET A 314 17.70 -4.24 -8.35
CA MET A 314 18.48 -5.31 -7.74
C MET A 314 19.98 -5.23 -8.04
N LYS A 315 20.39 -4.42 -9.04
CA LYS A 315 21.78 -4.30 -9.47
C LYS A 315 22.43 -5.67 -9.71
N MET A 316 21.74 -6.56 -10.43
CA MET A 316 22.22 -7.94 -10.68
C MET A 316 23.65 -7.95 -11.24
N ASP A 317 23.91 -7.08 -12.22
CA ASP A 317 25.24 -6.89 -12.85
C ASP A 317 25.96 -5.62 -12.32
N GLY A 318 25.52 -5.08 -11.19
CA GLY A 318 26.11 -3.87 -10.63
C GLY A 318 27.50 -4.12 -10.08
N LEU A 319 28.35 -3.08 -10.13
CA LEU A 319 29.71 -3.12 -9.61
C LEU A 319 29.77 -3.55 -8.15
N THR A 320 30.89 -4.18 -7.79
CA THR A 320 31.26 -4.41 -6.39
C THR A 320 31.88 -3.13 -5.81
N MET A 321 31.80 -3.01 -4.49
CA MET A 321 32.51 -1.98 -3.77
C MET A 321 34.03 -2.13 -4.04
N PRO A 322 34.75 -1.04 -4.38
CA PRO A 322 36.21 -1.08 -4.48
C PRO A 322 36.83 -1.51 -3.16
N SER A 323 37.81 -2.41 -3.25
CA SER A 323 38.56 -3.00 -2.13
C SER A 323 39.04 -1.93 -1.14
#